data_AF-A0A0C9VEA5-F1
#
_entry.id   AF-A0A0C9VEA5-F1
#
_cell.length_a   1.000
_cell.length_b   1.000
_cell.length_c   1.000
_cell.angle_alpha   90.00
_cell.angle_beta   90.00
_cell.angle_gamma   90.00
#
_symmetry.space_group_name_H-M   'P 1'
#
loop_
_entity.id
_entity.type
_entity.pdbx_description
1 polymer ?
#
loop_
_entity_poly.entity_id
_entity_poly.type
_entity_poly.pdbx_seq_one_letter_code
_entity_poly.pdbx_strand_id
1 'polypeptide(L)' 'VIKNTAAIIFAAGSDTTAKTLTTFVLAMVLFPEVQKKVQEELDAVLGGVRLPEFEDMTALPYTIAAYKEAMRWHALIPM' A
#
# COMPACT_ATOMS: atom_id res chain seq x y z
N VAL A 1 19.27 8.33 -25.19
CA VAL A 1 19.30 8.41 -23.71
C VAL A 1 17.89 8.61 -23.14
N ILE A 2 17.20 9.74 -23.39
CA ILE A 2 15.87 10.06 -22.82
C ILE A 2 14.84 8.92 -22.99
N LYS A 3 14.70 8.36 -24.20
CA LYS A 3 13.77 7.25 -24.48
C LYS A 3 14.04 6.01 -23.61
N ASN A 4 15.30 5.62 -23.46
CA ASN A 4 15.67 4.44 -22.69
C ASN A 4 15.45 4.69 -21.19
N THR A 5 15.81 5.87 -20.70
CA THR A 5 15.57 6.26 -19.31
C THR A 5 14.08 6.25 -18.98
N ALA A 6 13.23 6.83 -19.84
CA ALA A 6 11.78 6.81 -19.66
C ALA A 6 11.21 5.39 -19.65
N ALA A 7 11.67 4.52 -20.55
CA ALA A 7 11.24 3.12 -20.60
C ALA A 7 11.58 2.37 -19.30
N ILE A 8 12.78 2.58 -18.74
CA ILE A 8 13.21 1.95 -17.49
C ILE A 8 12.35 2.42 -16.32
N ILE A 9 12.11 3.73 -16.18
CA ILE A 9 11.29 4.29 -15.09
C ILE A 9 9.88 3.71 -15.15
N PHE A 10 9.27 3.66 -16.34
CA PHE A 10 7.93 3.11 -16.52
C PHE A 10 7.86 1.63 -16.15
N ALA A 11 8.78 0.81 -16.68
CA ALA A 11 8.78 -0.63 -16.43
C ALA A 11 9.00 -0.95 -14.94
N ALA A 12 9.99 -0.30 -14.31
CA ALA A 12 10.31 -0.51 -12.90
C ALA A 12 9.17 -0.09 -11.98
N GLY A 13 8.58 1.09 -12.22
CA GLY A 13 7.45 1.59 -11.43
C GLY A 13 6.20 0.72 -11.62
N SER A 14 5.89 0.31 -12.85
CA SER A 14 4.68 -0.46 -13.14
C SER A 14 4.70 -1.85 -12.47
N ASP A 15 5.76 -2.64 -12.64
CA ASP A 15 5.80 -4.01 -12.13
C ASP A 15 5.87 -4.03 -10.59
N THR A 16 6.70 -3.17 -9.99
CA THR A 16 6.86 -3.14 -8.53
C THR A 16 5.60 -2.64 -7.83
N THR A 17 4.97 -1.55 -8.29
CA THR A 17 3.74 -1.04 -7.68
C THR A 17 2.58 -2.03 -7.81
N ALA A 18 2.40 -2.68 -8.97
CA ALA A 18 1.36 -3.69 -9.16
C ALA A 18 1.52 -4.87 -8.19
N LYS A 19 2.75 -5.36 -8.01
CA LYS A 19 3.04 -6.42 -7.05
C LYS A 19 2.82 -5.98 -5.61
N THR A 20 3.25 -4.77 -5.22
CA THR A 20 3.01 -4.24 -3.88
C THR A 20 1.53 -4.22 -3.54
N LEU A 21 0.68 -3.72 -4.44
CA LEU A 21 -0.77 -3.67 -4.23
C LEU A 21 -1.37 -5.07 -4.09
N THR A 22 -0.95 -6.00 -4.95
CA THR A 22 -1.41 -7.40 -4.89
C THR A 22 -1.02 -8.06 -3.57
N THR A 23 0.23 -7.87 -3.12
CA THR A 23 0.71 -8.38 -1.84
C THR A 23 -0.02 -7.77 -0.65
N PHE A 24 -0.32 -6.48 -0.69
CA PHE A 24 -1.09 -5.83 0.37
C PHE A 24 -2.51 -6.39 0.46
N VAL A 25 -3.20 -6.54 -0.69
CA VAL A 25 -4.53 -7.16 -0.73
C VAL A 25 -4.48 -8.61 -0.22
N LEU A 26 -3.47 -9.39 -0.62
CA LEU A 26 -3.25 -10.74 -0.10
C LEU A 26 -3.10 -10.76 1.42
N ALA A 27 -2.31 -9.84 1.99
CA ALA A 27 -2.16 -9.73 3.44
C ALA A 27 -3.49 -9.39 4.12
N MET A 28 -4.29 -8.47 3.55
CA MET A 28 -5.61 -8.14 4.11
C MET A 28 -6.60 -9.32 4.06
N VAL A 29 -6.49 -10.20 3.05
CA VAL A 29 -7.31 -11.42 2.97
C VAL A 29 -6.88 -12.48 3.97
N LEU A 30 -5.57 -12.65 4.19
CA LEU A 30 -5.03 -13.66 5.10
C LEU A 30 -5.12 -13.26 6.58
N PHE A 31 -5.11 -11.96 6.86
CA PHE A 31 -5.13 -11.38 8.21
C PHE A 31 -6.35 -10.47 8.40
N PRO A 32 -7.58 -11.03 8.44
CA PRO A 32 -8.82 -10.26 8.51
C PRO A 32 -8.92 -9.36 9.75
N GLU A 33 -8.27 -9.73 10.85
CA GLU A 33 -8.18 -8.92 12.06
C GLU A 33 -7.36 -7.63 11.86
N VAL A 34 -6.33 -7.68 11.02
CA VAL A 34 -5.54 -6.51 10.63
C VAL A 34 -6.34 -5.65 9.65
N GLN A 35 -6.98 -6.28 8.66
CA GLN A 35 -7.85 -5.59 7.71
C GLN A 35 -8.95 -4.81 8.41
N LYS A 36 -9.61 -5.41 9.41
CA LYS A 36 -10.66 -4.74 10.19
C LYS A 36 -10.14 -3.49 10.90
N LYS A 37 -8.96 -3.56 11.52
CA LYS A 37 -8.34 -2.40 12.21
C LYS A 37 -7.94 -1.29 11.24
N VAL A 38 -7.44 -1.64 10.06
CA VAL A 38 -7.17 -0.67 8.99
C VAL A 38 -8.47 0.03 8.55
N GLN A 39 -9.55 -0.73 8.37
CA GLN A 39 -10.86 -0.16 8.02
C GLN A 39 -11.40 0.75 9.13
N GLU A 40 -11.29 0.34 10.40
CA GLU A 40 -11.71 1.15 11.55
C GLU A 40 -10.94 2.48 11.64
N GLU A 41 -9.62 2.48 11.39
CA GLU A 41 -8.83 3.71 11.34
C GLU A 41 -9.25 4.62 10.16
N LEU A 42 -9.42 4.04 8.97
CA LEU A 42 -9.88 4.77 7.79
C LEU A 42 -11.25 5.40 8.01
N ASP A 43 -12.21 4.64 8.56
CA ASP A 43 -13.56 5.12 8.83
C ASP A 43 -13.56 6.23 9.90
N ALA A 44 -12.68 6.12 10.91
CA ALA A 44 -12.54 7.14 11.95
C ALA A 44 -11.99 8.48 11.41
N VAL A 45 -11.03 8.43 10.47
CA VAL A 45 -10.41 9.63 9.88
C VAL A 45 -11.29 10.25 8.79
N LEU A 46 -11.92 9.41 7.96
CA LEU A 46 -12.62 9.84 6.75
C LEU A 46 -14.14 9.97 6.95
N GLY A 47 -14.66 9.50 8.09
CA GLY A 47 -16.09 9.48 8.40
C GLY A 47 -16.93 8.57 7.50
N GLY A 48 -16.28 7.73 6.68
CA GLY A 48 -16.95 6.83 5.73
C GLY A 48 -17.62 7.52 4.53
N VAL A 49 -17.37 8.82 4.31
CA VAL A 49 -18.07 9.61 3.27
C VAL A 49 -17.19 9.93 2.06
N ARG A 50 -15.86 9.92 2.23
CA ARG A 50 -14.90 10.29 1.20
C ARG A 50 -13.71 9.32 1.13
N LEU A 51 -13.03 9.35 -0.02
CA LEU A 51 -11.76 8.64 -0.20
C LEU A 51 -10.61 9.38 0.49
N PRO A 52 -9.51 8.68 0.84
CA PRO A 52 -8.32 9.29 1.41
C PRO A 52 -7.62 10.24 0.42
N GLU A 53 -7.09 11.34 0.94
CA GLU A 53 -6.18 12.25 0.25
C GLU A 53 -4.76 12.15 0.86
N PHE A 54 -3.75 12.77 0.22
CA PHE A 54 -2.35 12.66 0.70
C PHE A 54 -2.15 13.31 2.07
N GLU A 55 -2.93 14.35 2.35
CA GLU A 55 -2.96 15.11 3.59
C GLU A 55 -3.37 14.22 4.79
N ASP A 56 -4.23 13.22 4.53
CA ASP A 56 -4.73 12.29 5.56
C ASP A 56 -3.66 11.27 6.00
N MET A 57 -2.58 11.07 5.23
CA MET A 57 -1.58 10.05 5.53
C MET A 57 -1.01 10.18 6.95
N THR A 58 -0.83 11.41 7.45
CA THR A 58 -0.32 11.64 8.81
C THR A 58 -1.29 11.18 9.91
N ALA A 59 -2.58 11.11 9.61
CA ALA A 59 -3.64 10.64 10.50
C ALA A 59 -3.90 9.12 10.38
N LEU A 60 -3.18 8.41 9.50
CA LEU A 60 -3.35 6.97 9.25
C LEU A 60 -2.11 6.13 9.65
N PRO A 61 -1.61 6.26 10.90
CA PRO A 61 -0.37 5.58 11.31
C PRO A 61 -0.48 4.05 11.27
N TYR A 62 -1.64 3.46 11.60
CA TYR A 62 -1.84 2.02 11.59
C TYR A 62 -1.90 1.47 10.16
N THR A 63 -2.59 2.15 9.26
CA THR A 63 -2.66 1.81 7.84
C THR A 63 -1.27 1.84 7.21
N ILE A 64 -0.46 2.87 7.50
CA ILE A 64 0.93 2.96 7.04
C ILE A 64 1.78 1.82 7.63
N ALA A 65 1.59 1.49 8.91
CA ALA A 65 2.30 0.39 9.55
C ALA A 65 1.93 -0.97 8.92
N ALA A 66 0.64 -1.22 8.66
CA ALA A 66 0.16 -2.44 8.02
C ALA A 66 0.70 -2.58 6.60
N TYR A 67 0.74 -1.49 5.83
CA TYR A 67 1.35 -1.48 4.50
C TYR A 67 2.84 -1.83 4.55
N LYS A 68 3.60 -1.19 5.44
CA LYS A 68 5.03 -1.49 5.63
C LYS A 68 5.26 -2.93 6.08
N GLU A 69 4.41 -3.44 6.96
CA GLU A 69 4.50 -4.80 7.46
C GLU A 69 4.18 -5.83 6.37
N ALA A 70 3.21 -5.57 5.49
CA ALA A 70 2.95 -6.42 4.34
C ALA A 70 4.19 -6.52 3.42
N MET A 71 4.90 -5.40 3.20
CA MET A 71 6.16 -5.39 2.44
C MET A 71 7.31 -6.09 3.16
N ARG A 72 7.33 -6.08 4.51
CA ARG A 72 8.33 -6.83 5.31
C ARG A 72 8.04 -8.33 5.29
N TRP A 73 6.76 -8.70 5.44
CA TRP A 73 6.29 -10.08 5.50
C TRP A 73 6.50 -10.81 4.16
N HIS A 74 6.23 -10.12 3.05
CA HIS A 74 6.41 -10.67 1.71
C HIS A 74 7.19 -9.68 0.85
N ALA A 75 8.50 -9.65 1.09
CA ALA A 75 9.43 -8.81 0.34
C ALA A 75 9.37 -9.14 -1.15
N LEU A 76 9.06 -8.15 -1.98
CA LEU A 76 8.96 -8.30 -3.44
C LEU A 76 10.30 -8.69 -4.08
N ILE A 77 11.40 -8.34 -3.42
CA ILE A 77 12.77 -8.64 -3.83
C ILE A 77 13.51 -9.15 -2.59
N PRO A 78 13.77 -10.46 -2.45
CA PRO A 78 14.39 -11.06 -1.27
C PRO A 78 15.93 -10.97 -1.25
N MET A 79 16.52 -10.00 -1.96
CA MET A 79 17.97 -9.87 -2.18
C MET A 79 18.73 -9.54 -0.90
#